data_AF-A0A418VGS9-F1
#
_entry.id   AF-A0A418VGS9-F1
#
_cell.length_a   1.000
_cell.length_b   1.000
_cell.length_c   1.000
_cell.angle_alpha   90.00
_cell.angle_beta   90.00
_cell.angle_gamma   90.00
#
_symmetry.space_group_name_H-M   'P 1'
#
loop_
_entity.id
_entity.type
_entity.pdbx_description
1 polymer ?
#
loop_
_entity_poly.entity_id
_entity_poly.type
_entity_poly.pdbx_seq_one_letter_code
_entity_poly.pdbx_strand_id
1 'polypeptide(L)'
;MGLYSGSLHYTSLAKFPDPEEEVSLDFLDRFNPVASAEVCGVKFRADAGAKTLTASAPDLGSIARVFSSRAKGQLSISTFFPNKLGKAASIDLLYDLKGRTVSFKDPGDLITTFVIAVKVDGGALQPLYYNGKMTPVRIPPSAKAFDLYVRMPTGKFTAWERVSVNLKTPGVVLYQEAKFPAK
;
A
#
# COMPACT_ATOMS: atom_id res chain seq x y z
N MET A 1 15.45 7.44 -4.71
CA MET A 1 14.15 7.36 -5.39
C MET A 1 13.15 6.81 -4.38
N GLY A 2 12.08 7.55 -4.09
CA GLY A 2 10.98 7.02 -3.29
C GLY A 2 10.28 5.90 -4.06
N LEU A 3 9.85 4.85 -3.37
CA LEU A 3 9.49 3.55 -3.97
C LEU A 3 8.02 3.43 -4.39
N TYR A 4 7.25 4.52 -4.34
CA TYR A 4 5.90 4.60 -4.90
C TYR A 4 5.82 5.81 -5.84
N SER A 5 5.67 5.55 -7.14
CA SER A 5 5.27 6.54 -8.16
C SER A 5 3.81 6.97 -8.00
N GLY A 6 3.03 6.22 -7.20
CA GLY A 6 1.58 6.36 -7.16
C GLY A 6 1.01 6.20 -8.55
N SER A 7 1.42 5.15 -9.27
CA SER A 7 0.95 4.87 -10.63
C SER A 7 0.00 3.67 -10.65
N LEU A 8 -0.94 3.69 -11.60
CA LEU A 8 -1.85 2.59 -11.89
C LEU A 8 -1.67 2.17 -13.34
N HIS A 9 -1.31 0.90 -13.55
CA HIS A 9 -1.15 0.32 -14.87
C HIS A 9 -2.17 -0.81 -15.04
N TYR A 10 -2.96 -0.76 -16.11
CA TYR A 10 -3.95 -1.79 -16.42
C TYR A 10 -4.22 -1.87 -17.92
N THR A 11 -4.76 -3.00 -18.37
CA THR A 11 -5.27 -3.18 -19.73
C THR A 11 -6.77 -2.87 -19.74
N SER A 12 -7.20 -1.97 -20.61
CA SER A 12 -8.62 -1.67 -20.80
C SER A 12 -9.34 -2.88 -21.41
N LEU A 13 -10.63 -3.04 -21.10
CA LEU A 13 -11.45 -4.05 -21.77
C LEU A 13 -11.79 -3.57 -23.18
N ALA A 14 -11.60 -4.43 -24.18
CA ALA A 14 -12.05 -4.17 -25.55
C ALA A 14 -13.55 -3.85 -25.58
N LYS A 15 -13.92 -2.84 -26.36
CA LYS A 15 -15.31 -2.48 -26.63
C LYS A 15 -15.46 -2.20 -28.10
N PHE A 16 -16.12 -3.10 -28.85
CA PHE A 16 -16.26 -2.94 -30.29
C PHE A 16 -16.73 -1.52 -30.68
N PRO A 17 -16.03 -0.83 -31.60
CA PRO A 17 -14.91 -1.33 -32.42
C PRO A 17 -13.50 -1.19 -31.80
N ASP A 18 -13.40 -0.61 -30.61
CA ASP A 18 -12.14 -0.26 -29.94
C ASP A 18 -11.45 -1.50 -29.32
N PRO A 19 -10.17 -1.74 -29.64
CA PRO A 19 -9.39 -2.83 -29.06
C PRO A 19 -9.02 -2.58 -27.59
N GLU A 20 -8.39 -3.56 -26.96
CA GLU A 20 -7.75 -3.37 -25.65
C GLU A 20 -6.56 -2.40 -25.79
N GLU A 21 -6.35 -1.57 -24.78
CA GLU A 21 -5.23 -0.64 -24.71
C GLU A 21 -4.55 -0.74 -23.33
N GLU A 22 -3.22 -0.61 -23.33
CA GLU A 22 -2.48 -0.43 -22.08
C GLU A 22 -2.65 1.00 -21.58
N VAL A 23 -3.17 1.14 -20.37
CA VAL A 23 -3.39 2.43 -19.72
C VAL A 23 -2.42 2.57 -18.56
N SER A 24 -1.68 3.68 -18.57
CA SER A 24 -0.80 4.10 -17.48
C SER A 24 -1.28 5.43 -16.92
N LEU A 25 -1.61 5.47 -15.63
CA LEU A 25 -1.97 6.68 -14.91
C LEU A 25 -0.94 6.95 -13.83
N ASP A 26 -0.21 8.04 -13.95
CA ASP A 26 0.75 8.48 -12.94
C ASP A 26 0.12 9.57 -12.09
N PHE A 27 -0.02 9.39 -10.78
CA PHE A 27 -0.75 10.36 -9.94
C PHE A 27 0.18 11.31 -9.18
N LEU A 28 1.41 10.89 -8.89
CA LEU A 28 2.38 11.65 -8.10
C LEU A 28 3.72 11.86 -8.82
N ASP A 29 3.83 11.50 -10.11
CA ASP A 29 5.01 11.76 -10.94
C ASP A 29 5.02 13.20 -11.50
N ARG A 30 6.20 13.68 -11.91
CA ARG A 30 6.51 15.07 -12.21
C ARG A 30 6.12 15.51 -13.62
N PHE A 31 5.91 14.58 -14.55
CA PHE A 31 5.77 14.92 -15.97
C PHE A 31 4.32 15.15 -16.40
N ASN A 32 3.38 14.26 -16.02
CA ASN A 32 1.95 14.42 -16.31
C ASN A 32 1.08 13.78 -15.21
N PRO A 33 1.02 14.36 -13.99
CA PRO A 33 0.23 13.78 -12.91
C PRO A 33 -1.27 13.89 -13.15
N VAL A 34 -1.98 12.77 -12.98
CA VAL A 34 -3.44 12.70 -12.95
C VAL A 34 -3.91 13.08 -11.54
N ALA A 35 -4.68 14.17 -11.41
CA ALA A 35 -5.20 14.60 -10.12
C ALA A 35 -6.29 13.66 -9.57
N SER A 36 -7.11 13.10 -10.45
CA SER A 36 -8.15 12.13 -10.08
C SER A 36 -8.55 11.24 -11.25
N ALA A 37 -8.93 10.00 -10.96
CA ALA A 37 -9.47 9.06 -11.94
C ALA A 37 -10.48 8.12 -11.28
N GLU A 38 -11.35 7.49 -12.07
CA GLU A 38 -12.20 6.39 -11.61
C GLU A 38 -11.92 5.15 -12.47
N VAL A 39 -11.48 4.06 -11.85
CA VAL A 39 -11.15 2.80 -12.53
C VAL A 39 -11.86 1.66 -11.82
N CYS A 40 -12.66 0.88 -12.55
CA CYS A 40 -13.44 -0.23 -12.01
C CYS A 40 -14.31 0.15 -10.78
N GLY A 41 -14.85 1.38 -10.76
CA GLY A 41 -15.65 1.91 -9.65
C GLY A 41 -14.84 2.33 -8.41
N VAL A 42 -13.51 2.28 -8.48
CA VAL A 42 -12.61 2.82 -7.46
C VAL A 42 -12.18 4.22 -7.87
N LYS A 43 -12.43 5.18 -6.98
CA LYS A 43 -12.06 6.59 -7.17
C LYS A 43 -10.68 6.85 -6.59
N PHE A 44 -9.79 7.33 -7.43
CA PHE A 44 -8.44 7.75 -7.11
C PHE A 44 -8.36 9.27 -7.06
N ARG A 45 -7.71 9.81 -6.02
CA ARG A 45 -7.45 11.24 -5.88
C ARG A 45 -6.04 11.45 -5.33
N ALA A 46 -5.23 12.19 -6.07
CA ALA A 46 -3.94 12.67 -5.59
C ALA A 46 -4.09 14.02 -4.88
N ASP A 47 -3.27 14.19 -3.85
CA ASP A 47 -2.96 15.48 -3.25
C ASP A 47 -1.45 15.67 -3.33
N ALA A 48 -1.01 16.47 -4.31
CA ALA A 48 0.40 16.75 -4.54
C ALA A 48 1.05 17.53 -3.39
N GLY A 49 0.29 18.37 -2.68
CA GLY A 49 0.80 19.13 -1.54
C GLY A 49 1.05 18.24 -0.33
N ALA A 50 0.13 17.30 -0.06
CA ALA A 50 0.27 16.31 1.00
C ALA A 50 1.12 15.09 0.59
N LYS A 51 1.49 14.98 -0.70
CA LYS A 51 2.15 13.80 -1.30
C LYS A 51 1.39 12.49 -1.01
N THR A 52 0.08 12.51 -1.22
CA THR A 52 -0.79 11.35 -0.96
C THR A 52 -1.60 10.93 -2.17
N LEU A 53 -1.89 9.64 -2.27
CA LEU A 53 -2.88 9.08 -3.19
C LEU A 53 -3.95 8.37 -2.38
N THR A 54 -5.21 8.79 -2.55
CA THR A 54 -6.38 8.18 -1.91
C THR A 54 -7.15 7.35 -2.91
N ALA A 55 -7.39 6.08 -2.59
CA ALA A 55 -8.32 5.20 -3.28
C ALA A 55 -9.57 4.99 -2.41
N SER A 56 -10.76 5.14 -2.98
CA SER A 56 -12.03 5.00 -2.27
C SER A 56 -13.06 4.24 -3.10
N ALA A 57 -13.88 3.44 -2.43
CA ALA A 57 -14.96 2.66 -3.05
C ALA A 57 -16.06 2.35 -2.01
N PRO A 58 -17.22 1.79 -2.40
CA PRO A 58 -18.25 1.39 -1.45
C PRO A 58 -17.79 0.34 -0.42
N ASP A 59 -16.81 -0.49 -0.78
CA ASP A 59 -16.26 -1.55 0.06
C ASP A 59 -14.75 -1.78 -0.22
N LEU A 60 -14.04 -2.30 0.79
CA LEU A 60 -12.61 -2.61 0.65
C LEU A 60 -12.33 -3.75 -0.33
N GLY A 61 -13.31 -4.62 -0.62
CA GLY A 61 -13.17 -5.69 -1.60
C GLY A 61 -13.05 -5.14 -3.03
N SER A 62 -13.79 -4.09 -3.35
CA SER A 62 -13.67 -3.37 -4.62
C SER A 62 -12.28 -2.75 -4.80
N ILE A 63 -11.75 -2.12 -3.74
CA ILE A 63 -10.37 -1.61 -3.73
C ILE A 63 -9.37 -2.78 -3.87
N ALA A 64 -9.55 -3.85 -3.10
CA ALA A 64 -8.70 -5.02 -3.13
C ALA A 64 -8.61 -5.66 -4.53
N ARG A 65 -9.68 -5.65 -5.32
CA ARG A 65 -9.65 -6.16 -6.71
C ARG A 65 -8.70 -5.37 -7.62
N VAL A 66 -8.60 -4.06 -7.40
CA VAL A 66 -7.69 -3.21 -8.19
C VAL A 66 -6.24 -3.38 -7.74
N PHE A 67 -6.01 -3.56 -6.44
CA PHE A 67 -4.65 -3.69 -5.88
C PHE A 67 -4.14 -5.14 -5.77
N SER A 68 -4.99 -6.17 -5.86
CA SER A 68 -4.58 -7.58 -5.76
C SER A 68 -4.41 -8.20 -7.14
N SER A 69 -3.21 -8.68 -7.45
CA SER A 69 -2.96 -9.43 -8.68
C SER A 69 -3.23 -10.95 -8.54
N ARG A 70 -3.37 -11.49 -7.32
CA ARG A 70 -3.32 -12.97 -7.10
C ARG A 70 -4.21 -13.57 -6.01
N ALA A 71 -4.76 -12.82 -5.05
CA ALA A 71 -5.51 -13.40 -3.91
C ALA A 71 -6.89 -12.75 -3.69
N LYS A 72 -7.96 -13.49 -4.01
CA LYS A 72 -9.34 -13.05 -3.74
C LYS A 72 -9.53 -12.82 -2.23
N GLY A 73 -10.12 -11.67 -1.87
CA GLY A 73 -10.46 -11.34 -0.49
C GLY A 73 -9.30 -10.76 0.35
N GLN A 74 -8.19 -10.38 -0.29
CA GLN A 74 -7.06 -9.73 0.36
C GLN A 74 -6.76 -8.40 -0.32
N LEU A 75 -6.59 -7.35 0.49
CA LEU A 75 -5.92 -6.14 0.02
C LEU A 75 -4.42 -6.41 0.03
N SER A 76 -3.81 -6.43 -1.16
CA SER A 76 -2.37 -6.59 -1.33
C SER A 76 -1.75 -5.25 -1.68
N ILE A 77 -0.70 -4.86 -0.95
CA ILE A 77 0.04 -3.64 -1.21
C ILE A 77 1.49 -4.04 -1.40
N SER A 78 1.94 -3.96 -2.65
CA SER A 78 3.30 -4.32 -3.02
C SER A 78 4.21 -3.10 -2.85
N THR A 79 5.27 -3.25 -2.07
CA THR A 79 6.37 -2.27 -1.96
C THR A 79 7.69 -2.97 -2.24
N PHE A 80 8.72 -2.24 -2.65
CA PHE A 80 9.98 -2.80 -3.10
C PHE A 80 11.11 -2.50 -2.12
N PHE A 81 11.92 -3.50 -1.79
CA PHE A 81 13.02 -3.40 -0.85
C PHE A 81 14.30 -3.92 -1.48
N PRO A 82 15.46 -3.30 -1.24
CA PRO A 82 16.72 -3.92 -1.61
C PRO A 82 16.88 -5.26 -0.86
N ASN A 83 17.19 -6.31 -1.60
CA ASN A 83 17.58 -7.61 -1.07
C ASN A 83 19.06 -7.59 -0.61
N LYS A 84 19.57 -8.70 -0.08
CA LYS A 84 20.98 -8.83 0.34
C LYS A 84 22.01 -8.53 -0.76
N LEU A 85 21.60 -8.59 -2.04
CA LEU A 85 22.42 -8.26 -3.21
C LEU A 85 22.23 -6.81 -3.69
N GLY A 86 21.47 -5.99 -2.97
CA GLY A 86 21.15 -4.61 -3.33
C GLY A 86 20.12 -4.44 -4.44
N LYS A 87 19.47 -5.53 -4.90
CA LYS A 87 18.43 -5.48 -5.94
C LYS A 87 17.04 -5.30 -5.33
N ALA A 88 16.17 -4.54 -5.99
CA ALA A 88 14.79 -4.38 -5.54
C ALA A 88 14.03 -5.73 -5.59
N ALA A 89 13.43 -6.11 -4.46
CA ALA A 89 12.58 -7.28 -4.26
C ALA A 89 11.22 -6.80 -3.75
N SER A 90 10.15 -7.29 -4.35
CA SER A 90 8.78 -6.94 -3.94
C SER A 90 8.42 -7.65 -2.63
N ILE A 91 7.88 -6.91 -1.67
CA ILE A 91 7.16 -7.42 -0.52
C ILE A 91 5.69 -7.09 -0.71
N ASP A 92 4.83 -8.10 -0.54
CA ASP A 92 3.39 -7.91 -0.51
C ASP A 92 2.93 -7.82 0.96
N LEU A 93 2.47 -6.63 1.35
CA LEU A 93 1.71 -6.44 2.58
C LEU A 93 0.27 -6.90 2.33
N LEU A 94 -0.23 -7.81 3.15
CA LEU A 94 -1.53 -8.45 2.95
C LEU A 94 -2.46 -8.13 4.11
N TYR A 95 -3.62 -7.57 3.81
CA TYR A 95 -4.73 -7.49 4.75
C TYR A 95 -5.86 -8.45 4.31
N ASP A 96 -6.08 -9.50 5.09
CA ASP A 96 -7.21 -10.42 4.92
C ASP A 96 -8.50 -9.74 5.38
N LEU A 97 -9.42 -9.50 4.45
CA LEU A 97 -10.69 -8.81 4.70
C LEU A 97 -11.58 -9.61 5.67
N LYS A 98 -11.54 -10.94 5.61
CA LYS A 98 -12.39 -11.82 6.43
C LYS A 98 -11.75 -12.11 7.77
N GLY A 99 -10.50 -12.56 7.78
CA GLY A 99 -9.74 -12.84 9.00
C GLY A 99 -9.30 -11.59 9.75
N ARG A 100 -9.43 -10.40 9.13
CA ARG A 100 -9.01 -9.09 9.66
C ARG A 100 -7.59 -9.15 10.19
N THR A 101 -6.69 -9.77 9.43
CA THR A 101 -5.30 -9.98 9.85
C THR A 101 -4.39 -9.32 8.83
N VAL A 102 -3.48 -8.50 9.34
CA VAL A 102 -2.36 -7.98 8.57
C VAL A 102 -1.22 -8.98 8.66
N SER A 103 -0.68 -9.33 7.51
CA SER A 103 0.49 -10.16 7.33
C SER A 103 1.36 -9.57 6.22
N PHE A 104 2.53 -10.15 5.98
CA PHE A 104 3.27 -9.85 4.76
C PHE A 104 3.90 -11.14 4.25
N LYS A 105 4.09 -11.21 2.94
CA LYS A 105 4.77 -12.32 2.29
C LYS A 105 6.26 -11.98 2.15
N ASP A 106 7.11 -12.71 2.85
CA ASP A 106 8.56 -12.56 2.78
C ASP A 106 9.09 -13.16 1.45
N PRO A 107 9.79 -12.39 0.60
CA PRO A 107 10.49 -12.89 -0.57
C PRO A 107 11.82 -13.61 -0.24
N GLY A 108 12.15 -13.84 1.04
CA GLY A 108 13.21 -14.73 1.53
C GLY A 108 14.59 -14.09 1.65
N ASP A 109 15.01 -13.28 0.66
CA ASP A 109 16.35 -12.68 0.60
C ASP A 109 16.41 -11.21 1.03
N LEU A 110 15.49 -10.76 1.86
CA LEU A 110 15.47 -9.38 2.33
C LEU A 110 16.62 -9.06 3.30
N ILE A 111 17.00 -7.78 3.35
CA ILE A 111 17.89 -7.26 4.38
C ILE A 111 17.14 -7.31 5.73
N THR A 112 17.72 -7.86 6.78
CA THR A 112 17.05 -8.03 8.10
C THR A 112 16.77 -6.73 8.86
N THR A 113 17.12 -5.58 8.30
CA THR A 113 17.13 -4.29 9.00
C THR A 113 15.92 -3.39 8.71
N PHE A 114 14.99 -3.81 7.84
CA PHE A 114 13.71 -3.11 7.71
C PHE A 114 12.78 -3.43 8.89
N VAL A 115 11.82 -2.53 9.13
CA VAL A 115 10.80 -2.69 10.17
C VAL A 115 9.44 -2.49 9.53
N ILE A 116 8.50 -3.38 9.84
CA ILE A 116 7.08 -3.20 9.48
C ILE A 116 6.29 -3.17 10.77
N ALA A 117 5.44 -2.17 10.94
CA ALA A 117 4.58 -2.01 12.10
C ALA A 117 3.16 -1.63 11.70
N VAL A 118 2.20 -1.98 12.54
CA VAL A 118 0.78 -1.66 12.38
C VAL A 118 0.34 -0.81 13.55
N LYS A 119 -0.40 0.26 13.28
CA LYS A 119 -1.08 1.08 14.28
C LYS A 119 -2.58 0.93 14.09
N VAL A 120 -3.33 0.58 15.12
CA VAL A 120 -4.80 0.44 15.02
C VAL A 120 -5.45 1.59 15.78
N ASP A 121 -6.37 2.32 15.13
CA ASP A 121 -7.12 3.45 15.70
C ASP A 121 -6.24 4.47 16.45
N GLY A 122 -5.02 4.71 15.97
CA GLY A 122 -4.08 5.63 16.62
C GLY A 122 -3.48 5.14 17.95
N GLY A 123 -3.69 3.87 18.32
CA GLY A 123 -3.09 3.23 19.50
C GLY A 123 -1.60 2.90 19.35
N ALA A 124 -1.09 1.97 20.16
CA ALA A 124 0.33 1.59 20.12
C ALA A 124 0.74 0.91 18.81
N LEU A 125 2.00 1.10 18.41
CA LEU A 125 2.61 0.37 17.29
C LEU A 125 2.79 -1.10 17.66
N GLN A 126 2.28 -1.98 16.80
CA GLN A 126 2.42 -3.42 16.89
C GLN A 126 3.42 -3.88 15.82
N PRO A 127 4.51 -4.56 16.17
CA PRO A 127 5.50 -4.99 15.19
C PRO A 127 4.91 -6.13 14.34
N LEU A 128 4.83 -5.91 13.03
CA LEU A 128 4.54 -6.96 12.05
C LEU A 128 5.83 -7.71 11.66
N TYR A 129 6.90 -6.96 11.47
CA TYR A 129 8.26 -7.45 11.31
C TYR A 129 9.24 -6.59 12.09
N TYR A 130 9.96 -7.20 13.02
CA TYR A 130 11.00 -6.53 13.78
C TYR A 130 12.04 -7.54 14.24
N ASN A 131 13.33 -7.20 14.04
CA ASN A 131 14.46 -8.03 14.45
C ASN A 131 14.38 -9.49 13.94
N GLY A 132 14.08 -9.66 12.65
CA GLY A 132 13.95 -10.98 12.03
C GLY A 132 12.69 -11.76 12.39
N LYS A 133 11.84 -11.25 13.28
CA LYS A 133 10.62 -11.94 13.71
C LYS A 133 9.38 -11.40 12.97
N MET A 134 8.64 -12.31 12.36
CA MET A 134 7.32 -12.05 11.78
C MET A 134 6.23 -12.31 12.82
N THR A 135 5.34 -11.34 13.05
CA THR A 135 4.21 -11.48 13.97
C THR A 135 2.95 -10.89 13.32
N PRO A 136 2.05 -11.71 12.75
CA PRO A 136 0.80 -11.21 12.17
C PRO A 136 0.00 -10.38 13.17
N VAL A 137 -0.60 -9.28 12.70
CA VAL A 137 -1.36 -8.36 13.55
C VAL A 137 -2.85 -8.52 13.26
N ARG A 138 -3.62 -8.92 14.28
CA ARG A 138 -5.08 -9.03 14.18
C ARG A 138 -5.73 -7.68 14.44
N ILE A 139 -6.55 -7.24 13.49
CA ILE A 139 -7.33 -6.00 13.57
C ILE A 139 -8.67 -6.31 14.28
N PRO A 140 -8.94 -5.70 15.44
CA PRO A 140 -10.19 -5.92 16.18
C PRO A 140 -11.42 -5.61 15.33
N PRO A 141 -12.55 -6.32 15.49
CA PRO A 141 -13.80 -6.05 14.79
C PRO A 141 -14.30 -4.61 14.91
N SER A 142 -14.06 -3.98 16.06
CA SER A 142 -14.44 -2.61 16.40
C SER A 142 -13.55 -1.53 15.77
N ALA A 143 -12.40 -1.91 15.19
CA ALA A 143 -11.43 -0.95 14.67
C ALA A 143 -12.04 -0.11 13.55
N LYS A 144 -11.74 1.20 13.56
CA LYS A 144 -12.18 2.16 12.54
C LYS A 144 -11.19 2.26 11.40
N ALA A 145 -9.90 2.20 11.72
CA ALA A 145 -8.81 2.29 10.75
C ALA A 145 -7.56 1.59 11.29
N PHE A 146 -6.65 1.28 10.38
CA PHE A 146 -5.28 0.96 10.75
C PHE A 146 -4.30 1.63 9.81
N ASP A 147 -3.11 1.90 10.31
CA ASP A 147 -1.98 2.40 9.55
C ASP A 147 -0.89 1.34 9.50
N LEU A 148 -0.38 1.08 8.31
CA LEU A 148 0.82 0.31 8.05
C LEU A 148 1.99 1.27 7.95
N TYR A 149 3.06 0.95 8.65
CA TYR A 149 4.30 1.70 8.66
C TYR A 149 5.44 0.80 8.23
N VAL A 150 6.23 1.26 7.27
CA VAL A 150 7.43 0.56 6.81
C VAL A 150 8.61 1.50 6.97
N ARG A 151 9.69 1.00 7.57
CA ARG A 151 10.97 1.70 7.65
C ARG A 151 12.05 0.90 6.93
N MET A 152 12.79 1.59 6.07
CA MET A 152 14.05 1.09 5.51
C MET A 152 15.22 1.95 5.99
N PRO A 153 16.35 1.33 6.38
CA PRO A 153 17.59 2.06 6.58
C PRO A 153 18.27 2.30 5.22
N THR A 154 17.96 3.41 4.56
CA THR A 154 18.63 3.82 3.32
C THR A 154 19.63 4.96 3.59
N GLY A 155 20.90 4.63 3.79
CA GLY A 155 21.96 5.64 3.98
C GLY A 155 21.70 6.57 5.18
N LYS A 156 21.84 7.89 4.99
CA LYS A 156 21.65 8.92 6.05
C LYS A 156 20.19 9.28 6.36
N PHE A 157 19.21 8.75 5.61
CA PHE A 157 17.80 9.10 5.77
C PHE A 157 16.95 7.84 5.97
N THR A 158 16.28 7.75 7.12
CA THR A 158 15.25 6.73 7.39
C THR A 158 13.88 7.35 7.17
N ALA A 159 13.37 7.27 5.94
CA ALA A 159 11.98 7.62 5.67
C ALA A 159 11.07 6.47 6.12
N TRP A 160 9.95 6.83 6.75
CA TRP A 160 8.85 5.89 6.95
C TRP A 160 7.89 6.03 5.78
N GLU A 161 7.48 4.90 5.23
CA GLU A 161 6.32 4.82 4.35
C GLU A 161 5.10 4.54 5.22
N ARG A 162 3.95 5.11 4.84
CA ARG A 162 2.69 4.87 5.53
C ARG A 162 1.61 4.52 4.53
N VAL A 163 0.82 3.51 4.87
CA VAL A 163 -0.48 3.29 4.25
C VAL A 163 -1.56 3.33 5.30
N SER A 164 -2.57 4.17 5.12
CA SER A 164 -3.75 4.19 5.98
C SER A 164 -4.89 3.44 5.34
N VAL A 165 -5.56 2.59 6.09
CA VAL A 165 -6.76 1.86 5.65
C VAL A 165 -7.91 2.23 6.56
N ASN A 166 -8.93 2.87 6.00
CA ASN A 166 -10.16 3.19 6.71
C ASN A 166 -11.17 2.05 6.51
N LEU A 167 -11.62 1.48 7.63
CA LEU A 167 -12.55 0.34 7.67
C LEU A 167 -14.01 0.79 7.76
N LYS A 168 -14.28 2.01 8.24
CA LYS A 168 -15.63 2.57 8.38
C LYS A 168 -16.11 3.28 7.12
N THR A 169 -15.21 4.03 6.50
CA THR A 169 -15.41 4.68 5.20
C THR A 169 -14.37 4.06 4.27
N PRO A 170 -14.69 2.93 3.60
CA PRO A 170 -13.73 2.13 2.88
C PRO A 170 -12.83 2.94 1.96
N GLY A 171 -11.54 2.99 2.32
CA GLY A 171 -10.57 3.79 1.61
C GLY A 171 -9.15 3.46 2.04
N VAL A 172 -8.22 3.67 1.12
CA VAL A 172 -6.79 3.47 1.30
C VAL A 172 -6.07 4.76 0.94
N VAL A 173 -5.20 5.24 1.82
CA VAL A 173 -4.37 6.42 1.59
C VAL A 173 -2.91 5.99 1.61
N LEU A 174 -2.23 6.19 0.48
CA LEU A 174 -0.81 5.95 0.32
C LEU A 174 -0.07 7.26 0.57
N TYR A 175 0.90 7.26 1.48
CA TYR A 175 1.75 8.41 1.78
C TYR A 175 3.15 8.18 1.23
N GLN A 176 3.64 9.07 0.36
CA GLN A 176 4.98 8.97 -0.19
C GLN A 176 6.08 9.21 0.85
N GLU A 177 5.80 10.07 1.84
CA GLU A 177 6.66 10.35 2.98
C GLU A 177 5.79 10.43 4.24
N ALA A 178 6.18 9.71 5.29
CA ALA A 178 5.56 9.81 6.60
C ALA A 178 6.59 10.18 7.67
N LYS A 179 6.21 11.07 8.58
CA LYS A 179 6.95 11.29 9.82
C LYS A 179 6.87 10.04 10.68
N PHE A 180 7.92 9.78 11.47
CA PHE A 180 7.86 8.72 12.48
C PHE A 180 6.62 8.93 13.37
N PRO A 181 5.79 7.90 13.59
CA PRO A 181 4.70 7.95 14.55
C PRO A 181 5.26 8.00 15.98
N ALA A 182 5.82 9.14 16.38
CA ALA A 182 6.23 9.44 17.74
C ALA A 182 4.98 9.77 18.57
N LYS A 183 4.22 8.73 18.92
CA LYS A 183 3.19 8.63 19.96
C LYS A 183 2.35 7.39 19.69
#